data_AF-A0A1U7F413-F1
#
_entry.id   AF-A0A1U7F413-F1
#
_cell.length_a   1.000
_cell.length_b   1.000
_cell.length_c   1.000
_cell.angle_alpha   90.00
_cell.angle_beta   90.00
_cell.angle_gamma   90.00
#
_symmetry.space_group_name_H-M   'P 1'
#
loop_
_entity.id
_entity.type
_entity.pdbx_description
1 polymer ?
#
loop_
_entity_poly.entity_id
_entity_poly.type
_entity_poly.pdbx_seq_one_letter_code
_entity_poly.pdbx_strand_id
1 'polypeptide(L)'
;MDINAFVKLPTDFSAYDSDDIYDCPSSFPEDKCLNVNDCIVHTVNLDISTVFALISSLTHKNGANYNYASRLLNAQAALERKKPALPPLLKAIKGAKLIICRTAYDAVQSILSTVAGPKETMRAKKLFGKVEIVEDKLSERAAKLKLSDRISQRSKIIFGSGDYYKAVTVTANRHFVYAAAHQGIHFAVFVHESRALSEQKRLDLRN
;
A
#
# COMPACT_ATOMS: atom_id res chain seq x y z
N MET A 1 -19.51 -14.27 -8.98
CA MET A 1 -18.13 -13.71 -8.98
C MET A 1 -17.57 -13.92 -7.59
N ASP A 2 -16.53 -14.74 -7.48
CA ASP A 2 -15.93 -15.09 -6.20
C ASP A 2 -14.79 -14.10 -5.89
N ILE A 3 -14.95 -13.34 -4.81
CA ILE A 3 -14.05 -12.25 -4.38
C ILE A 3 -12.78 -12.83 -3.73
N ASN A 4 -12.78 -14.13 -3.43
CA ASN A 4 -11.70 -14.82 -2.72
C ASN A 4 -10.41 -15.00 -3.54
N ALA A 5 -10.46 -14.81 -4.87
CA ALA A 5 -9.29 -14.95 -5.74
C ALA A 5 -8.27 -13.78 -5.66
N PHE A 6 -8.60 -12.68 -4.98
CA PHE A 6 -7.71 -11.52 -4.79
C PHE A 6 -6.90 -11.56 -3.48
N VAL A 7 -7.07 -12.62 -2.68
CA VAL A 7 -6.29 -12.84 -1.45
C VAL A 7 -4.91 -13.40 -1.82
N LYS A 8 -4.02 -12.56 -2.35
CA LYS A 8 -2.59 -12.91 -2.44
C LYS A 8 -1.87 -12.37 -1.22
N LEU A 9 -1.85 -13.17 -0.15
CA LEU A 9 -0.88 -13.02 0.92
C LEU A 9 0.45 -13.61 0.41
N PRO A 10 1.58 -12.88 0.42
CA PRO A 10 2.86 -13.40 -0.02
C PRO A 10 3.33 -14.59 0.83
N THR A 11 3.80 -15.65 0.17
CA THR A 11 4.14 -16.97 0.74
C THR A 11 5.42 -17.01 1.59
N ASP A 12 6.17 -15.92 1.72
CA ASP A 12 7.38 -15.88 2.56
C ASP A 12 7.29 -14.73 3.55
N PHE A 13 6.89 -15.06 4.78
CA PHE A 13 6.97 -14.17 5.94
C PHE A 13 7.82 -14.77 7.08
N SER A 14 8.32 -15.99 6.95
CA SER A 14 9.16 -16.61 7.98
C SER A 14 10.58 -16.03 8.08
N ALA A 15 10.98 -15.11 7.20
CA ALA A 15 12.36 -14.66 7.09
C ALA A 15 12.63 -13.20 7.52
N TYR A 16 11.64 -12.45 8.01
CA TYR A 16 11.83 -11.02 8.33
C TYR A 16 11.39 -10.54 9.72
N ASP A 17 10.94 -11.44 10.59
CA ASP A 17 10.80 -11.16 12.02
C ASP A 17 11.49 -12.30 12.80
N SER A 18 12.82 -12.20 12.97
CA SER A 18 13.47 -12.85 14.10
C SER A 18 13.21 -11.95 15.30
N ASP A 19 12.10 -12.21 15.98
CA ASP A 19 11.86 -12.08 17.41
C ASP A 19 10.35 -12.08 17.61
N ASP A 20 9.76 -13.29 17.60
CA ASP A 20 8.75 -13.75 18.56
C ASP A 20 8.08 -15.04 18.05
N ILE A 21 8.26 -16.10 18.83
CA ILE A 21 7.70 -17.43 18.67
C ILE A 21 6.17 -17.36 18.70
N TYR A 22 5.51 -17.78 17.62
CA TYR A 22 4.12 -18.25 17.68
C TYR A 22 3.93 -19.48 16.78
N ASP A 23 3.51 -20.57 17.42
CA ASP A 23 3.13 -21.84 16.81
C ASP A 23 2.14 -21.64 15.66
N CYS A 24 2.51 -22.15 14.49
CA CYS A 24 1.66 -22.21 13.31
C CYS A 24 0.99 -23.59 13.28
N PRO A 25 -0.35 -23.71 13.37
CA PRO A 25 -1.00 -24.93 12.92
C PRO A 25 -0.90 -24.95 11.39
N SER A 26 -0.15 -25.93 10.90
CA SER A 26 0.02 -26.28 9.50
C SER A 26 -1.31 -26.49 8.76
N SER A 27 -1.27 -26.17 7.46
CA SER A 27 -2.22 -26.49 6.38
C SER A 27 -3.36 -25.48 6.10
N PHE A 28 -3.15 -24.65 5.06
CA PHE A 28 -4.24 -24.03 4.31
C PHE A 28 -4.56 -24.92 3.09
N PRO A 29 -5.83 -25.15 2.74
CA PRO A 29 -6.19 -25.95 1.57
C PRO A 29 -5.79 -25.22 0.29
N GLU A 30 -5.06 -25.93 -0.57
CA GLU A 30 -4.80 -25.54 -1.95
C GLU A 30 -6.12 -25.63 -2.73
N ASP A 31 -6.82 -24.51 -2.90
CA ASP A 31 -7.99 -24.47 -3.79
C ASP A 31 -7.73 -23.67 -5.09
N LYS A 32 -8.20 -24.29 -6.17
CA LYS A 32 -7.90 -24.08 -7.59
C LYS A 32 -8.05 -22.63 -8.06
N CYS A 33 -7.01 -22.11 -8.73
CA CYS A 33 -7.12 -20.86 -9.50
C CYS A 33 -7.88 -21.07 -10.82
N LEU A 34 -8.94 -20.27 -11.03
CA LEU A 34 -9.53 -20.03 -12.35
C LEU A 34 -8.54 -19.29 -13.27
N ASN A 35 -8.71 -19.46 -14.58
CA ASN A 35 -7.86 -18.91 -15.63
C ASN A 35 -7.56 -17.40 -15.43
N VAL A 36 -6.28 -17.03 -15.48
CA VAL A 36 -5.70 -15.74 -15.05
C VAL A 36 -6.12 -14.53 -15.91
N ASN A 37 -6.98 -14.73 -16.93
CA ASN A 37 -7.18 -13.76 -18.00
C ASN A 37 -8.44 -12.88 -17.92
N ASP A 38 -9.33 -12.99 -16.92
CA ASP A 38 -10.64 -12.30 -16.99
C ASP A 38 -11.10 -11.49 -15.77
N CYS A 39 -10.21 -11.16 -14.83
CA CYS A 39 -10.56 -10.29 -13.71
C CYS A 39 -10.14 -8.83 -13.97
N ILE A 40 -11.01 -8.07 -14.65
CA ILE A 40 -10.83 -6.62 -14.83
C ILE A 40 -11.09 -5.91 -13.50
N VAL A 41 -10.04 -5.38 -12.87
CA VAL A 41 -10.19 -4.48 -11.72
C VAL A 41 -10.71 -3.14 -12.24
N HIS A 42 -12.01 -2.88 -12.05
CA HIS A 42 -12.64 -1.64 -12.52
C HIS A 42 -12.25 -0.42 -11.68
N THR A 43 -12.10 -0.59 -10.36
CA THR A 43 -11.84 0.51 -9.42
C THR A 43 -10.76 0.11 -8.42
N VAL A 44 -9.82 1.02 -8.18
CA VAL A 44 -8.72 0.88 -7.21
C VAL A 44 -8.81 1.99 -6.18
N ASN A 45 -8.78 1.61 -4.91
CA ASN A 45 -8.67 2.53 -3.77
C ASN A 45 -7.20 2.68 -3.37
N LEU A 46 -6.68 3.91 -3.35
CA LEU A 46 -5.29 4.20 -3.01
C LEU A 46 -5.15 4.42 -1.50
N ASP A 47 -4.42 3.53 -0.82
CA ASP A 47 -3.92 3.79 0.53
C ASP A 47 -2.81 4.86 0.54
N ILE A 48 -2.57 5.45 1.72
CA ILE A 48 -1.50 6.45 1.96
C ILE A 48 -0.14 5.90 1.50
N SER A 49 0.16 4.66 1.88
CA SER A 49 1.43 4.01 1.54
C SER A 49 1.61 3.79 0.03
N THR A 50 0.51 3.58 -0.69
CA THR A 50 0.48 3.47 -2.15
C THR A 50 0.79 4.79 -2.81
N VAL A 51 0.17 5.88 -2.32
CA VAL A 51 0.47 7.21 -2.83
C VAL A 51 1.95 7.51 -2.66
N PHE A 52 2.55 7.18 -1.52
CA PHE A 52 3.99 7.37 -1.31
C PHE A 52 4.84 6.55 -2.27
N ALA A 53 4.54 5.28 -2.50
CA ALA A 53 5.28 4.49 -3.48
C ALA A 53 5.16 5.06 -4.91
N LEU A 54 3.99 5.59 -5.29
CA LEU A 54 3.74 6.21 -6.59
C LEU A 54 4.45 7.55 -6.80
N ILE A 55 4.83 8.25 -5.74
CA ILE A 55 5.42 9.60 -5.85
C ILE A 55 6.81 9.70 -5.24
N SER A 56 7.28 8.71 -4.49
CA SER A 56 8.56 8.74 -3.80
C SER A 56 9.70 8.97 -4.78
N SER A 57 10.68 9.78 -4.37
CA SER A 57 11.91 9.88 -5.14
C SER A 57 12.63 8.55 -5.23
N LEU A 58 12.56 7.66 -4.23
CA LEU A 58 13.20 6.33 -4.27
C LEU A 58 12.79 5.54 -5.52
N THR A 59 11.51 5.58 -5.87
CA THR A 59 10.92 4.78 -6.97
C THR A 59 11.08 5.41 -8.36
N HIS A 60 11.69 6.59 -8.46
CA HIS A 60 11.77 7.36 -9.69
C HIS A 60 13.23 7.72 -10.05
N LYS A 61 13.52 7.69 -11.36
CA LYS A 61 14.85 8.07 -11.90
C LYS A 61 15.98 7.39 -11.11
N ASN A 62 17.06 8.11 -10.82
CA ASN A 62 18.19 7.65 -10.02
C ASN A 62 17.97 7.79 -8.50
N GLY A 63 16.72 7.90 -8.03
CA GLY A 63 16.41 8.12 -6.62
C GLY A 63 17.03 7.09 -5.69
N ALA A 64 16.83 5.81 -6.00
CA ALA A 64 17.42 4.71 -5.25
C ALA A 64 18.96 4.67 -5.26
N ASN A 65 19.65 5.51 -6.04
CA ASN A 65 21.11 5.58 -6.10
C ASN A 65 21.70 6.73 -5.26
N TYR A 66 20.87 7.55 -4.61
CA TYR A 66 21.37 8.56 -3.68
C TYR A 66 21.65 7.98 -2.30
N ASN A 67 22.49 8.72 -1.54
CA ASN A 67 22.68 8.50 -0.12
C ASN A 67 21.67 9.35 0.67
N TYR A 68 21.14 8.79 1.74
CA TYR A 68 20.18 9.44 2.62
C TYR A 68 20.72 9.54 4.05
N ALA A 69 20.30 10.57 4.77
CA ALA A 69 20.69 10.74 6.18
C ALA A 69 20.16 9.62 7.10
N SER A 70 19.11 8.91 6.67
CA SER A 70 18.45 7.88 7.47
C SER A 70 18.87 6.47 7.03
N ARG A 71 19.23 5.62 8.00
CA ARG A 71 19.46 4.19 7.80
C ARG A 71 18.26 3.50 7.15
N LEU A 72 17.04 3.88 7.55
CA LEU A 72 15.81 3.32 6.99
C LEU A 72 15.67 3.65 5.50
N LEU A 73 15.94 4.89 5.10
CA LEU A 73 15.87 5.30 3.70
C LEU A 73 16.94 4.63 2.84
N ASN A 74 18.16 4.45 3.36
CA ASN A 74 19.21 3.71 2.67
C ASN A 74 18.86 2.22 2.51
N ALA A 75 18.22 1.61 3.51
CA ALA A 75 17.70 0.24 3.40
C ALA A 75 16.59 0.15 2.33
N GLN A 76 15.66 1.11 2.29
CA GLN A 76 14.63 1.16 1.25
C GLN A 76 15.22 1.42 -0.15
N ALA A 77 16.26 2.24 -0.27
CA ALA A 77 16.97 2.46 -1.54
C ALA A 77 17.66 1.18 -2.02
N ALA A 78 18.33 0.44 -1.12
CA ALA A 78 18.91 -0.86 -1.45
C ALA A 78 17.85 -1.88 -1.88
N LEU A 79 16.70 -1.90 -1.21
CA LEU A 79 15.58 -2.75 -1.59
C LEU A 79 15.00 -2.34 -2.95
N GLU A 80 14.87 -1.05 -3.25
CA GLU A 80 14.37 -0.56 -4.53
C GLU A 80 15.29 -0.93 -5.70
N ARG A 81 16.61 -0.93 -5.50
CA ARG A 81 17.56 -1.41 -6.52
C ARG A 81 17.42 -2.91 -6.81
N LYS A 82 17.04 -3.71 -5.81
CA LYS A 82 16.85 -5.17 -5.95
C LYS A 82 15.46 -5.55 -6.45
N LYS A 83 14.42 -4.87 -5.94
CA LYS A 83 13.00 -5.15 -6.18
C LYS A 83 12.24 -3.82 -6.35
N PRO A 84 12.21 -3.27 -7.57
CA PRO A 84 11.53 -2.00 -7.84
C PRO A 84 10.03 -2.07 -7.54
N ALA A 85 9.53 -1.12 -6.74
CA ALA A 85 8.13 -1.11 -6.32
C ALA A 85 7.17 -0.56 -7.39
N LEU A 86 7.64 0.38 -8.21
CA LEU A 86 6.79 1.12 -9.14
C LEU A 86 6.25 0.29 -10.33
N PRO A 87 7.05 -0.54 -11.03
CA PRO A 87 6.53 -1.30 -12.17
C PRO A 87 5.35 -2.23 -11.86
N PRO A 88 5.39 -3.10 -10.83
CA PRO A 88 4.24 -3.94 -10.50
C PRO A 88 3.04 -3.11 -10.02
N LEU A 89 3.30 -2.00 -9.32
CA LEU A 89 2.24 -1.10 -8.85
C LEU A 89 1.51 -0.41 -10.01
N LEU A 90 2.25 0.12 -10.99
CA LEU A 90 1.67 0.71 -12.19
C LEU A 90 0.90 -0.32 -13.03
N LYS A 91 1.38 -1.56 -13.08
CA LYS A 91 0.66 -2.66 -13.74
C LYS A 91 -0.66 -2.96 -13.03
N ALA A 92 -0.68 -2.99 -11.70
CA ALA A 92 -1.87 -3.28 -10.91
C ALA A 92 -2.98 -2.23 -11.04
N ILE A 93 -2.62 -0.96 -11.26
CA ILE A 93 -3.58 0.14 -11.37
C ILE A 93 -3.87 0.57 -12.82
N LYS A 94 -3.25 -0.08 -13.81
CA LYS A 94 -3.38 0.29 -15.22
C LYS A 94 -4.82 0.08 -15.70
N GLY A 95 -5.43 1.14 -16.21
CA GLY A 95 -6.78 1.09 -16.78
C GLY A 95 -7.91 1.08 -15.74
N ALA A 96 -7.58 1.09 -14.43
CA ALA A 96 -8.57 1.17 -13.37
C ALA A 96 -8.98 2.63 -13.10
N LYS A 97 -10.22 2.83 -12.67
CA LYS A 97 -10.65 4.07 -12.03
C LYS A 97 -9.95 4.19 -10.68
N LEU A 98 -9.23 5.28 -10.44
CA LEU A 98 -8.52 5.51 -9.18
C LEU A 98 -9.38 6.35 -8.24
N ILE A 99 -9.58 5.87 -7.03
CA ILE A 99 -10.25 6.58 -5.95
C ILE A 99 -9.33 6.69 -4.73
N ILE A 100 -9.56 7.70 -3.90
CA ILE A 100 -8.96 7.83 -2.56
C ILE A 100 -10.01 8.40 -1.61
N CYS A 101 -10.15 7.81 -0.42
CA CYS A 101 -11.10 8.33 0.57
C CYS A 101 -10.55 9.60 1.25
N ARG A 102 -11.43 10.45 1.80
CA ARG A 102 -11.05 11.71 2.49
C ARG A 102 -9.98 11.49 3.56
N THR A 103 -10.17 10.50 4.43
CA THR A 103 -9.21 10.17 5.49
C THR A 103 -7.80 9.88 4.95
N ALA A 104 -7.68 9.14 3.83
CA ALA A 104 -6.38 8.87 3.21
C ALA A 104 -5.81 10.11 2.51
N TYR A 105 -6.65 10.84 1.78
CA TYR A 105 -6.26 12.05 1.06
C TYR A 105 -5.71 13.12 2.01
N ASP A 106 -6.44 13.44 3.09
CA ASP A 106 -6.07 14.47 4.06
C ASP A 106 -4.77 14.10 4.79
N ALA A 107 -4.62 12.82 5.14
CA ALA A 107 -3.39 12.31 5.73
C ALA A 107 -2.19 12.46 4.76
N VAL A 108 -2.38 12.16 3.48
CA VAL A 108 -1.34 12.38 2.46
C VAL A 108 -1.01 13.87 2.34
N GLN A 109 -2.00 14.76 2.25
CA GLN A 109 -1.78 16.21 2.13
C GLN A 109 -0.98 16.75 3.33
N SER A 110 -1.36 16.36 4.55
CA SER A 110 -0.66 16.75 5.79
C SER A 110 0.80 16.28 5.81
N ILE A 111 1.07 15.07 5.32
CA ILE A 111 2.45 14.55 5.26
C ILE A 111 3.24 15.27 4.17
N LEU A 112 2.65 15.47 2.98
CA LEU A 112 3.28 16.16 1.86
C LEU A 112 3.71 17.58 2.23
N SER A 113 2.88 18.34 2.95
CA SER A 113 3.21 19.71 3.36
C SER A 113 4.42 19.78 4.30
N THR A 114 4.78 18.67 4.93
CA THR A 114 5.85 18.60 5.92
C THR A 114 7.14 17.99 5.36
N VAL A 115 7.05 16.90 4.60
CA VAL A 115 8.23 16.07 4.28
C VAL A 115 8.55 15.95 2.79
N ALA A 116 7.65 16.36 1.89
CA ALA A 116 7.86 16.14 0.45
C ALA A 116 8.86 17.13 -0.14
N GLY A 117 9.75 16.64 -1.00
CA GLY A 117 10.57 17.53 -1.83
C GLY A 117 9.83 18.08 -3.05
N PRO A 118 10.47 18.97 -3.83
CA PRO A 118 9.84 19.60 -5.00
C PRO A 118 9.36 18.60 -6.06
N LYS A 119 10.14 17.55 -6.35
CA LYS A 119 9.75 16.56 -7.37
C LYS A 119 8.68 15.60 -6.86
N GLU A 120 8.73 15.22 -5.59
CA GLU A 120 7.67 14.44 -4.92
C GLU A 120 6.35 15.21 -4.93
N THR A 121 6.39 16.52 -4.63
CA THR A 121 5.23 17.42 -4.69
C THR A 121 4.65 17.53 -6.10
N MET A 122 5.51 17.66 -7.11
CA MET A 122 5.09 17.69 -8.51
C MET A 122 4.39 16.38 -8.92
N ARG A 123 4.93 15.23 -8.52
CA ARG A 123 4.32 13.92 -8.79
C ARG A 123 2.99 13.75 -8.06
N ALA A 124 2.87 14.23 -6.82
CA ALA A 124 1.62 14.23 -6.07
C ALA A 124 0.53 15.04 -6.81
N LYS A 125 0.83 16.26 -7.25
CA LYS A 125 -0.11 17.08 -8.04
C LYS A 125 -0.57 16.36 -9.30
N LYS A 126 0.35 15.74 -10.03
CA LYS A 126 0.04 14.95 -11.24
C LYS A 126 -0.82 13.73 -10.94
N LEU A 127 -0.58 13.04 -9.81
CA LEU A 127 -1.36 11.89 -9.38
C LEU A 127 -2.78 12.32 -9.03
N PHE A 128 -2.95 13.32 -8.16
CA PHE A 128 -4.27 13.77 -7.72
C PHE A 128 -5.12 14.40 -8.82
N GLY A 129 -4.51 14.90 -9.91
CA GLY A 129 -5.26 15.28 -11.10
C GLY A 129 -5.96 14.12 -11.84
N LYS A 130 -5.71 12.86 -11.43
CA LYS A 130 -6.27 11.64 -12.03
C LYS A 130 -7.03 10.76 -11.05
N VAL A 131 -7.06 11.14 -9.77
CA VAL A 131 -7.67 10.35 -8.70
C VAL A 131 -8.92 11.06 -8.23
N GLU A 132 -10.03 10.34 -8.16
CA GLU A 132 -11.27 10.84 -7.59
C GLU A 132 -11.21 10.78 -6.07
N ILE A 133 -11.45 11.92 -5.41
CA ILE A 133 -11.55 11.97 -3.94
C ILE A 133 -13.00 11.63 -3.59
N VAL A 134 -13.19 10.55 -2.83
CA VAL A 134 -14.51 10.06 -2.41
C VAL A 134 -14.70 10.25 -0.91
N GLU A 135 -15.96 10.35 -0.48
CA GLU A 135 -16.30 10.45 0.94
C GLU A 135 -15.97 9.16 1.69
N ASP A 136 -15.60 9.30 2.96
CA ASP A 136 -15.31 8.15 3.83
C ASP A 136 -16.59 7.33 4.04
N LYS A 137 -16.48 6.02 3.80
CA LYS A 137 -17.58 5.07 4.01
C LYS A 137 -17.05 3.86 4.72
N LEU A 138 -17.67 3.49 5.84
CA LEU A 138 -17.31 2.29 6.56
C LEU A 138 -18.25 1.16 6.14
N SER A 139 -17.72 0.12 5.49
CA SER A 139 -18.51 -1.07 5.18
C SER A 139 -18.97 -1.79 6.45
N GLU A 140 -20.09 -2.52 6.39
CA GLU A 140 -20.59 -3.31 7.51
C GLU A 140 -19.56 -4.33 8.00
N ARG A 141 -18.78 -4.90 7.06
CA ARG A 141 -17.70 -5.84 7.36
C ARG A 141 -16.58 -5.13 8.12
N ALA A 142 -16.09 -4.01 7.57
CA ALA A 142 -15.06 -3.24 8.24
C ALA A 142 -15.51 -2.74 9.60
N ALA A 143 -16.79 -2.36 9.79
CA ALA A 143 -17.33 -1.92 11.07
C ALA A 143 -17.17 -2.95 12.20
N LYS A 144 -17.22 -4.25 11.89
CA LYS A 144 -17.06 -5.36 12.86
C LYS A 144 -15.63 -5.53 13.37
N LEU A 145 -14.62 -4.94 12.72
CA LEU A 145 -13.23 -5.03 13.18
C LEU A 145 -13.06 -4.37 14.55
N LYS A 146 -12.46 -5.11 15.49
CA LYS A 146 -12.03 -4.59 16.79
C LYS A 146 -10.68 -3.92 16.63
N LEU A 147 -10.54 -2.74 17.22
CA LEU A 147 -9.28 -2.00 17.23
C LEU A 147 -8.20 -2.78 17.99
N SER A 148 -6.96 -2.61 17.55
CA SER A 148 -5.76 -3.17 18.16
C SER A 148 -4.53 -2.36 17.71
N ASP A 149 -3.35 -2.68 18.24
CA ASP A 149 -2.09 -2.03 17.81
C ASP A 149 -1.83 -2.15 16.30
N ARG A 150 -2.37 -3.21 15.66
CA ARG A 150 -2.26 -3.46 14.22
C ARG A 150 -3.49 -3.01 13.42
N ILE A 151 -4.57 -2.61 14.09
CA ILE A 151 -5.84 -2.16 13.49
C ILE A 151 -6.21 -0.79 14.05
N SER A 152 -5.70 0.26 13.38
CA SER A 152 -6.06 1.63 13.69
C SER A 152 -7.44 2.01 13.13
N GLN A 153 -8.10 3.00 13.75
CA GLN A 153 -9.35 3.56 13.22
C GLN A 153 -9.18 4.12 11.80
N ARG A 154 -8.03 4.74 11.51
CA ARG A 154 -7.69 5.25 10.18
C ARG A 154 -7.67 4.13 9.14
N SER A 155 -6.92 3.06 9.40
CA SER A 155 -6.85 1.91 8.49
C SER A 155 -8.23 1.27 8.30
N LYS A 156 -9.02 1.16 9.38
CA LYS A 156 -10.39 0.66 9.33
C LYS A 156 -11.27 1.45 8.36
N ILE A 157 -11.17 2.79 8.36
CA ILE A 157 -11.89 3.68 7.43
C ILE A 157 -11.39 3.52 5.99
N ILE A 158 -10.06 3.49 5.77
CA ILE A 158 -9.46 3.40 4.43
C ILE A 158 -9.86 2.10 3.73
N PHE A 159 -9.67 0.96 4.40
CA PHE A 159 -10.02 -0.34 3.86
C PHE A 159 -11.53 -0.54 3.80
N GLY A 160 -12.28 -0.01 4.78
CA GLY A 160 -13.73 0.00 4.76
C GLY A 160 -14.32 0.79 3.60
N SER A 161 -13.68 1.90 3.21
CA SER A 161 -14.09 2.69 2.05
C SER A 161 -13.83 1.93 0.75
N GLY A 162 -12.65 1.32 0.62
CA GLY A 162 -12.36 0.44 -0.52
C GLY A 162 -13.39 -0.69 -0.64
N ASP A 163 -13.70 -1.38 0.45
CA ASP A 163 -14.70 -2.45 0.49
C ASP A 163 -16.11 -1.93 0.13
N TYR A 164 -16.53 -0.77 0.66
CA TYR A 164 -17.81 -0.15 0.36
C TYR A 164 -17.95 0.22 -1.13
N TYR A 165 -16.93 0.85 -1.72
CA TYR A 165 -16.91 1.23 -3.13
C TYR A 165 -16.60 0.07 -4.09
N LYS A 166 -16.52 -1.17 -3.57
CA LYS A 166 -16.16 -2.38 -4.35
C LYS A 166 -14.84 -2.21 -5.10
N ALA A 167 -13.89 -1.52 -4.49
CA ALA A 167 -12.59 -1.21 -5.03
C ALA A 167 -11.50 -2.09 -4.40
N VAL A 168 -10.54 -2.53 -5.21
CA VAL A 168 -9.33 -3.20 -4.68
C VAL A 168 -8.49 -2.15 -3.97
N THR A 169 -8.24 -2.34 -2.67
CA THR A 169 -7.36 -1.43 -1.93
C THR A 169 -5.91 -1.80 -2.17
N VAL A 170 -5.16 -0.89 -2.78
CA VAL A 170 -3.72 -1.06 -2.96
C VAL A 170 -3.02 -0.49 -1.74
N THR A 171 -2.10 -1.23 -1.12
CA THR A 171 -1.47 -0.85 0.17
C THR A 171 -0.12 -1.55 0.40
N ALA A 172 0.72 -0.98 1.26
CA ALA A 172 1.86 -1.67 1.88
C ALA A 172 1.60 -2.07 3.35
N ASN A 173 0.42 -1.78 3.91
CA ASN A 173 0.07 -2.11 5.30
C ASN A 173 -0.33 -3.58 5.46
N ARG A 174 0.66 -4.46 5.37
CA ARG A 174 0.50 -5.92 5.54
C ARG A 174 -0.06 -6.27 6.91
N HIS A 175 0.41 -5.60 7.97
CA HIS A 175 -0.02 -5.86 9.34
C HIS A 175 -1.53 -5.70 9.52
N PHE A 176 -2.11 -4.65 8.94
CA PHE A 176 -3.56 -4.46 8.96
C PHE A 176 -4.30 -5.58 8.22
N VAL A 177 -3.84 -5.94 7.02
CA VAL A 177 -4.47 -7.00 6.20
C VAL A 177 -4.50 -8.32 6.96
N TYR A 178 -3.38 -8.71 7.56
CA TYR A 178 -3.30 -9.93 8.37
C TYR A 178 -4.16 -9.84 9.62
N ALA A 179 -4.08 -8.73 10.37
CA ALA A 179 -4.85 -8.58 11.60
C ALA A 179 -6.37 -8.61 11.34
N ALA A 180 -6.83 -8.04 10.21
CA ALA A 180 -8.23 -8.14 9.78
C ALA A 180 -8.63 -9.58 9.42
N ALA A 181 -7.75 -10.31 8.70
CA ALA A 181 -7.98 -11.71 8.37
C ALA A 181 -8.06 -12.60 9.63
N HIS A 182 -7.23 -12.34 10.64
CA HIS A 182 -7.32 -13.01 11.96
C HIS A 182 -8.64 -12.74 12.69
N GLN A 183 -9.34 -11.65 12.36
CA GLN A 183 -10.70 -11.38 12.84
C GLN A 183 -11.80 -11.88 11.88
N GLY A 184 -11.45 -12.70 10.88
CA GLY A 184 -12.38 -13.29 9.92
C GLY A 184 -12.81 -12.37 8.78
N ILE A 185 -12.09 -11.26 8.54
CA ILE A 185 -12.45 -10.28 7.51
C ILE A 185 -11.34 -10.16 6.46
N HIS A 186 -11.65 -10.63 5.24
CA HIS A 186 -10.73 -10.60 4.09
C HIS A 186 -11.09 -9.47 3.12
N PHE A 187 -10.27 -8.43 3.04
CA PHE A 187 -10.45 -7.35 2.07
C PHE A 187 -9.85 -7.73 0.70
N ALA A 188 -10.45 -7.21 -0.38
CA ALA A 188 -9.84 -7.25 -1.70
C ALA A 188 -8.67 -6.26 -1.74
N VAL A 189 -7.44 -6.78 -1.75
CA VAL A 189 -6.23 -5.96 -1.62
C VAL A 189 -5.16 -6.34 -2.63
N PHE A 190 -4.37 -5.35 -3.04
CA PHE A 190 -3.09 -5.57 -3.72
C PHE A 190 -1.97 -5.02 -2.84
N VAL A 191 -1.13 -5.93 -2.35
CA VAL A 191 -0.05 -5.58 -1.43
C VAL A 191 1.23 -5.28 -2.20
N HIS A 192 1.85 -4.12 -1.92
CA HIS A 192 3.15 -3.74 -2.47
C HIS A 192 4.19 -3.49 -1.36
N GLU A 193 5.47 -3.36 -1.75
CA GLU A 193 6.54 -2.97 -0.82
C GLU A 193 6.47 -1.47 -0.51
N SER A 194 6.64 -1.10 0.75
CA SER A 194 6.61 0.31 1.19
C SER A 194 7.83 1.09 0.71
N ARG A 195 7.63 2.35 0.31
CA ARG A 195 8.68 3.32 0.00
C ARG A 195 8.30 4.68 0.56
N ALA A 196 9.14 5.23 1.43
CA ALA A 196 8.91 6.53 2.04
C ALA A 196 9.24 7.66 1.07
N LEU A 197 8.71 8.85 1.36
CA LEU A 197 9.21 10.09 0.77
C LEU A 197 10.63 10.34 1.28
N SER A 198 11.49 10.81 0.39
CA SER A 198 12.94 10.75 0.62
C SER A 198 13.70 11.97 0.13
N GLU A 199 13.10 12.79 -0.74
CA GLU A 199 13.83 13.85 -1.46
C GLU A 199 14.49 14.87 -0.52
N GLN A 200 13.80 15.32 0.54
CA GLN A 200 14.35 16.26 1.51
C GLN A 200 15.47 15.68 2.39
N LYS A 201 15.58 14.34 2.47
CA LYS A 201 16.58 13.64 3.31
C LYS A 201 17.77 13.14 2.51
N ARG A 202 17.85 13.51 1.23
CA ARG A 202 18.99 13.23 0.37
C ARG A 202 20.21 13.99 0.89
N LEU A 203 21.34 13.31 0.98
CA LEU A 203 22.63 13.95 1.19
C LEU A 203 23.16 14.40 -0.16
N ASP A 204 23.39 15.70 -0.32
CA ASP A 204 24.15 16.16 -1.47
C ASP A 204 25.61 15.69 -1.31
N LEU A 205 26.21 15.27 -2.42
CA LEU A 205 27.67 15.12 -2.49
C LEU A 205 28.24 16.53 -2.29
N ARG A 206 28.63 16.88 -1.06
CA ARG A 206 29.51 18.01 -0.84
C ARG A 206 30.83 17.64 -1.51
N ASN A 207 31.06 18.22 -2.69
CA ASN A 207 32.39 18.29 -3.29
C ASN A 207 33.31 19.12 -2.39
#